data_AF-A0A925BKW4-F1
#
_entry.id   AF-A0A925BKW4-F1
#
_cell.length_a   1.000
_cell.length_b   1.000
_cell.length_c   1.000
_cell.angle_alpha   90.00
_cell.angle_beta   90.00
_cell.angle_gamma   90.00
#
_symmetry.space_group_name_H-M   'P 1'
#
loop_
_entity.id
_entity.type
_entity.pdbx_description
1 polymer ?
#
loop_
_entity_poly.entity_id
_entity_poly.type
_entity_poly.pdbx_seq_one_letter_code
_entity_poly.pdbx_strand_id
1 'polypeptide(L)'
;TAEPDPVLLTQIANGSWIALPPLYMDEVGIEGFEAAPVGTGPFRFVERIPGDRIVYEANPDYWEEGLPLVDRVVFRIIPDATTRLAAIQTGEVHIVNRLNADEAAMLEGNHDVNIVTYANDRVYYVAFKNIDSGEGTPIEDPLVRQAFNYAVNREGIISALFGGQAAMVTGFVVPGNLGYDDTLEPYPYDPDMALELLTEAGYADGFSISMGCPTDAYLNINEVCLSVQRDLSQIGVDVTVEFKTSNSFWSEPHYGAVGPMFVDSWSTDLGEAINRLEGALIPENFYGAWDDETIIDLIGQIGSTVDRDARADLYREIQTYMYENPPFIYLYQPFAFEATGANVVGYSPRSNEGYDLRAVSLNG
;
A
#
# COMPACT_ATOMS: atom_id res chain seq x y z
N THR A 1 -0.71 -26.64 5.53
CA THR A 1 0.09 -26.53 4.29
C THR A 1 0.79 -27.87 4.04
N ALA A 2 1.16 -28.19 2.80
CA ALA A 2 1.91 -29.41 2.48
C ALA A 2 3.42 -29.27 2.81
N GLU A 3 3.89 -28.04 2.93
CA GLU A 3 5.26 -27.65 3.29
C GLU A 3 5.27 -26.70 4.50
N PRO A 4 6.41 -26.53 5.21
CA PRO A 4 6.52 -25.55 6.28
C PRO A 4 6.19 -24.14 5.79
N ASP A 5 5.43 -23.40 6.60
CA ASP A 5 5.12 -21.99 6.37
C ASP A 5 5.53 -21.21 7.64
N PRO A 6 6.65 -20.46 7.58
CA PRO A 6 7.22 -19.78 8.73
C PRO A 6 6.40 -18.54 9.15
N VAL A 7 5.55 -18.03 8.26
CA VAL A 7 4.72 -16.83 8.50
C VAL A 7 3.26 -17.17 8.76
N LEU A 8 2.86 -18.45 8.72
CA LEU A 8 1.49 -18.92 8.95
C LEU A 8 0.83 -18.30 10.18
N LEU A 9 1.51 -18.25 11.31
CA LEU A 9 0.95 -17.67 12.54
C LEU A 9 0.67 -16.17 12.39
N THR A 10 1.57 -15.45 11.72
CA THR A 10 1.41 -14.02 11.47
C THR A 10 0.32 -13.77 10.42
N GLN A 11 0.23 -14.61 9.37
CA GLN A 11 -0.85 -14.55 8.37
C GLN A 11 -2.23 -14.81 9.00
N ILE A 12 -2.33 -15.78 9.92
CA ILE A 12 -3.55 -16.02 10.69
C ILE A 12 -3.90 -14.81 11.56
N ALA A 13 -2.90 -14.15 12.16
CA ALA A 13 -3.11 -13.00 13.03
C ALA A 13 -3.50 -11.71 12.29
N ASN A 14 -3.05 -11.51 11.05
CA ASN A 14 -3.20 -10.26 10.29
C ASN A 14 -4.54 -10.12 9.55
N GLY A 15 -5.58 -10.83 9.97
CA GLY A 15 -6.91 -10.67 9.39
C GLY A 15 -7.05 -11.11 7.92
N SER A 16 -6.03 -11.68 7.29
CA SER A 16 -6.17 -12.37 6.00
C SER A 16 -6.96 -13.67 6.12
N TRP A 17 -7.08 -14.21 7.34
CA TRP A 17 -7.81 -15.43 7.67
C TRP A 17 -8.89 -15.14 8.71
N ILE A 18 -10.00 -14.53 8.28
CA ILE A 18 -11.15 -14.24 9.14
C ILE A 18 -12.04 -15.50 9.22
N ALA A 19 -12.44 -15.88 10.44
CA ALA A 19 -13.41 -16.94 10.63
C ALA A 19 -14.80 -16.50 10.15
N LEU A 20 -15.27 -17.08 9.04
CA LEU A 20 -16.60 -16.82 8.49
C LEU A 20 -17.65 -17.74 9.13
N PRO A 21 -18.91 -17.26 9.35
CA PRO A 21 -19.98 -18.06 9.92
C PRO A 21 -20.59 -19.02 8.88
N PRO A 22 -20.27 -20.33 8.88
CA PRO A 22 -20.60 -21.23 7.76
C PRO A 22 -22.11 -21.35 7.51
N LEU A 23 -22.92 -21.46 8.57
CA LEU A 23 -24.38 -21.57 8.44
C LEU A 23 -25.01 -20.31 7.83
N TYR A 24 -24.48 -19.14 8.17
CA TYR A 24 -24.97 -17.89 7.61
C TYR A 24 -24.52 -17.74 6.15
N MET A 25 -23.26 -18.08 5.86
CA MET A 25 -22.75 -18.13 4.48
C MET A 25 -23.58 -19.08 3.59
N ASP A 26 -23.98 -20.24 4.10
CA ASP A 26 -24.85 -21.19 3.40
C ASP A 26 -26.25 -20.62 3.12
N GLU A 27 -26.75 -19.77 4.03
CA GLU A 27 -28.08 -19.16 3.93
C GLU A 27 -28.11 -17.99 2.94
N VAL A 28 -27.13 -17.09 3.01
CA VAL A 28 -27.18 -15.80 2.29
C VAL A 28 -26.17 -15.68 1.14
N GLY A 29 -25.21 -16.60 1.04
CA GLY A 29 -24.13 -16.53 0.07
C GLY A 29 -23.18 -15.35 0.28
N ILE A 30 -22.20 -15.18 -0.61
CA ILE A 30 -21.21 -14.10 -0.50
C ILE A 30 -21.83 -12.71 -0.61
N GLU A 31 -22.76 -12.50 -1.56
CA GLU A 31 -23.42 -11.21 -1.76
C GLU A 31 -24.25 -10.80 -0.55
N GLY A 32 -24.97 -11.75 0.07
CA GLY A 32 -25.75 -11.51 1.27
C GLY A 32 -24.85 -11.21 2.48
N PHE A 33 -23.72 -11.91 2.61
CA PHE A 33 -22.73 -11.64 3.64
C PHE A 33 -22.09 -10.27 3.48
N GLU A 34 -21.73 -9.86 2.26
CA GLU A 34 -21.17 -8.53 1.98
C GLU A 34 -22.16 -7.40 2.29
N ALA A 35 -23.46 -7.63 2.07
CA ALA A 35 -24.51 -6.68 2.38
C ALA A 35 -24.79 -6.56 3.90
N ALA A 36 -24.64 -7.66 4.64
CA ALA A 36 -24.91 -7.73 6.08
C ALA A 36 -23.91 -8.65 6.80
N PRO A 37 -22.67 -8.21 7.01
CA PRO A 37 -21.63 -9.08 7.55
C PRO A 37 -21.90 -9.46 9.01
N VAL A 38 -21.69 -10.74 9.32
CA VAL A 38 -21.82 -11.31 10.68
C VAL A 38 -20.49 -11.93 11.08
N GLY A 39 -20.04 -11.68 12.31
CA GLY A 39 -18.79 -12.23 12.83
C GLY A 39 -18.79 -12.29 14.35
N THR A 40 -17.63 -12.64 14.92
CA THR A 40 -17.42 -12.78 16.37
C THR A 40 -16.74 -11.55 17.01
N GLY A 41 -16.64 -10.46 16.25
CA GLY A 41 -15.92 -9.26 16.64
C GLY A 41 -16.60 -8.43 17.74
N PRO A 42 -15.88 -7.38 18.21
CA PRO A 42 -16.35 -6.48 19.27
C PRO A 42 -17.53 -5.61 18.86
N PHE A 43 -17.70 -5.36 17.56
CA PHE A 43 -18.76 -4.52 17.03
C PHE A 43 -19.54 -5.28 15.96
N ARG A 44 -20.88 -5.16 16.00
CA ARG A 44 -21.80 -5.73 15.01
C ARG A 44 -22.22 -4.68 13.99
N PHE A 45 -22.31 -5.09 12.74
CA PHE A 45 -22.77 -4.23 11.65
C PHE A 45 -24.23 -3.83 11.85
N VAL A 46 -24.54 -2.56 11.62
CA VAL A 46 -25.91 -2.01 11.73
C VAL A 46 -26.41 -1.56 10.36
N GLU A 47 -25.70 -0.62 9.72
CA GLU A 47 -26.07 -0.09 8.42
C GLU A 47 -24.86 0.40 7.64
N ARG A 48 -24.98 0.37 6.31
CA ARG A 48 -24.11 1.09 5.38
C ARG A 48 -24.99 1.96 4.51
N ILE A 49 -24.74 3.27 4.52
CA ILE A 49 -25.29 4.21 3.56
C ILE A 49 -24.16 4.57 2.60
N PRO A 50 -24.19 4.07 1.35
CA PRO A 50 -23.12 4.32 0.38
C PRO A 50 -22.82 5.81 0.23
N GLY A 51 -21.54 6.18 0.35
CA GLY A 51 -21.07 7.56 0.23
C GLY A 51 -21.33 8.46 1.45
N ASP A 52 -22.02 7.98 2.49
CA ASP A 52 -22.27 8.74 3.74
C ASP A 52 -21.58 8.10 4.94
N ARG A 53 -22.00 6.90 5.35
CA ARG A 53 -21.52 6.29 6.59
C ARG A 53 -21.63 4.78 6.65
N ILE A 54 -20.84 4.19 7.54
CA ILE A 54 -20.98 2.82 8.02
C ILE A 54 -21.12 2.85 9.53
N VAL A 55 -22.14 2.18 10.06
CA VAL A 55 -22.47 2.17 11.48
C VAL A 55 -22.28 0.77 12.04
N TYR A 56 -21.60 0.71 13.17
CA TYR A 56 -21.49 -0.47 14.01
C TYR A 56 -21.90 -0.13 15.44
N GLU A 57 -22.42 -1.12 16.16
CA GLU A 57 -22.74 -1.03 17.58
C GLU A 57 -21.99 -2.11 18.36
N ALA A 58 -21.82 -1.92 19.67
CA ALA A 58 -21.15 -2.90 20.52
C ALA A 58 -21.85 -4.27 20.43
N ASN A 59 -21.04 -5.34 20.34
CA ASN A 59 -21.53 -6.70 20.42
C ASN A 59 -21.71 -7.08 21.90
N PRO A 60 -22.95 -7.22 22.41
CA PRO A 60 -23.18 -7.58 23.81
C PRO A 60 -22.70 -8.99 24.17
N ASP A 61 -22.52 -9.85 23.16
CA ASP A 61 -22.04 -11.22 23.30
C ASP A 61 -20.56 -11.35 22.91
N TYR A 62 -19.80 -10.24 22.93
CA TYR A 62 -18.36 -10.30 22.67
C TYR A 62 -17.67 -11.15 23.73
N TRP A 63 -16.79 -12.04 23.27
CA TRP A 63 -16.19 -13.08 24.11
C TRP A 63 -15.15 -12.54 25.10
N GLU A 64 -14.62 -11.34 24.86
CA GLU A 64 -13.67 -10.67 25.76
C GLU A 64 -14.44 -9.75 26.72
N GLU A 65 -14.53 -10.16 27.99
CA GLU A 65 -15.29 -9.43 29.01
C GLU A 65 -14.79 -7.98 29.18
N GLY A 66 -15.74 -7.04 29.29
CA GLY A 66 -15.44 -5.62 29.50
C GLY A 66 -15.11 -4.84 28.24
N LEU A 67 -15.17 -5.46 27.05
CA LEU A 67 -14.99 -4.80 25.75
C LEU A 67 -16.20 -4.99 24.83
N PRO A 68 -16.40 -4.12 23.84
CA PRO A 68 -15.68 -2.86 23.60
C PRO A 68 -16.04 -1.77 24.63
N LEU A 69 -15.21 -0.73 24.75
CA LEU A 69 -15.42 0.37 25.70
C LEU A 69 -16.34 1.50 25.20
N VAL A 70 -16.80 1.42 23.95
CA VAL A 70 -17.76 2.37 23.35
C VAL A 70 -18.96 1.62 22.78
N ASP A 71 -20.14 2.23 22.88
CA ASP A 71 -21.39 1.61 22.46
C ASP A 71 -21.57 1.59 20.93
N ARG A 72 -20.93 2.53 20.22
CA ARG A 72 -21.17 2.75 18.79
C ARG A 72 -19.94 3.31 18.09
N VAL A 73 -19.66 2.78 16.90
CA VAL A 73 -18.65 3.30 15.97
C VAL A 73 -19.35 3.74 14.69
N VAL A 74 -19.04 4.95 14.22
CA VAL A 74 -19.58 5.49 12.97
C VAL A 74 -18.41 5.94 12.10
N PHE A 75 -18.17 5.21 11.00
CA PHE A 75 -17.26 5.65 9.95
C PHE A 75 -18.00 6.60 9.03
N ARG A 76 -17.59 7.86 9.00
CA ARG A 76 -18.17 8.88 8.11
C ARG A 76 -17.28 9.11 6.92
N ILE A 77 -17.87 9.18 5.74
CA ILE A 77 -17.19 9.48 4.49
C ILE A 77 -17.26 10.99 4.28
N ILE A 78 -16.15 11.69 4.57
CA ILE A 78 -16.04 13.15 4.42
C ILE A 78 -14.89 13.43 3.44
N PRO A 79 -15.16 13.51 2.12
CA PRO A 79 -14.09 13.66 1.11
C PRO A 79 -13.36 15.00 1.18
N ASP A 80 -14.07 16.07 1.56
CA ASP A 80 -13.48 17.42 1.66
C ASP A 80 -12.61 17.56 2.91
N ALA A 81 -11.35 17.95 2.71
CA ALA A 81 -10.36 18.09 3.76
C ALA A 81 -10.73 19.17 4.79
N THR A 82 -11.18 20.34 4.32
CA THR A 82 -11.54 21.46 5.20
C THR A 82 -12.67 21.06 6.15
N THR A 83 -13.65 20.32 5.63
CA THR A 83 -14.77 19.78 6.41
C THR A 83 -14.29 18.75 7.43
N ARG A 84 -13.35 17.85 7.08
CA ARG A 84 -12.75 16.92 8.06
C ARG A 84 -12.03 17.64 9.19
N LEU A 85 -11.22 18.65 8.86
CA LEU A 85 -10.48 19.44 9.85
C LEU A 85 -11.42 20.19 10.79
N ALA A 86 -12.47 20.82 10.26
CA ALA A 86 -13.49 21.47 11.10
C ALA A 86 -14.25 20.46 11.99
N ALA A 87 -14.55 19.28 11.47
CA ALA A 87 -15.26 18.24 12.21
C ALA A 87 -14.46 17.74 13.42
N ILE A 88 -13.14 17.53 13.29
CA ILE A 88 -12.32 17.12 14.44
C ILE A 88 -12.14 18.27 15.44
N GLN A 89 -11.97 19.51 14.97
CA GLN A 89 -11.84 20.68 15.84
C GLN A 89 -13.11 20.99 16.65
N THR A 90 -14.29 20.64 16.12
CA THR A 90 -15.59 20.84 16.80
C THR A 90 -16.01 19.64 17.65
N GLY A 91 -15.26 18.53 17.59
CA GLY A 91 -15.62 17.26 18.24
C GLY A 91 -16.78 16.52 17.56
N GLU A 92 -17.14 16.88 16.32
CA GLU A 92 -18.14 16.16 15.51
C GLU A 92 -17.63 14.76 15.11
N VAL A 93 -16.31 14.61 14.95
CA VAL A 93 -15.63 13.32 14.80
C VAL A 93 -14.50 13.22 15.83
N HIS A 94 -14.13 11.99 16.18
CA HIS A 94 -13.11 11.72 17.21
C HIS A 94 -11.76 11.33 16.64
N ILE A 95 -11.74 10.78 15.42
CA ILE A 95 -10.55 10.31 14.72
C ILE A 95 -10.69 10.74 13.27
N VAL A 96 -9.66 11.35 12.71
CA VAL A 96 -9.52 11.65 11.28
C VAL A 96 -8.25 10.99 10.79
N ASN A 97 -8.40 10.16 9.76
CA ASN A 97 -7.28 9.49 9.13
C ASN A 97 -6.85 10.17 7.83
N ARG A 98 -5.71 9.72 7.26
CA ARG A 98 -5.21 10.12 5.93
C ARG A 98 -5.07 11.63 5.78
N LEU A 99 -4.60 12.31 6.83
CA LEU A 99 -4.20 13.71 6.71
C LEU A 99 -2.91 13.80 5.90
N ASN A 100 -2.77 14.86 5.10
CA ASN A 100 -1.46 15.26 4.57
C ASN A 100 -0.71 16.15 5.59
N ALA A 101 0.56 16.45 5.30
CA ALA A 101 1.41 17.23 6.19
C ALA A 101 0.87 18.65 6.46
N ASP A 102 0.34 19.33 5.43
CA ASP A 102 -0.22 20.68 5.57
C ASP A 102 -1.49 20.67 6.42
N GLU A 103 -2.37 19.69 6.22
CA GLU A 103 -3.58 19.48 7.01
C GLU A 103 -3.26 19.19 8.48
N ALA A 104 -2.25 18.35 8.75
CA ALA A 104 -1.76 18.09 10.10
C ALA A 104 -1.20 19.37 10.74
N ALA A 105 -0.41 20.15 10.00
CA ALA A 105 0.13 21.43 10.46
C ALA A 105 -0.97 22.46 10.80
N MET A 106 -2.11 22.44 10.10
CA MET A 106 -3.27 23.30 10.42
C MET A 106 -3.93 22.98 11.77
N LEU A 107 -3.73 21.76 12.28
CA LEU A 107 -4.25 21.33 13.58
C LEU A 107 -3.24 21.51 14.71
N GLU A 108 -1.96 21.79 14.40
CA GLU A 108 -0.93 22.03 15.41
C GLU A 108 -1.31 23.20 16.33
N GLY A 109 -1.10 22.98 17.63
CA GLY A 109 -1.41 23.97 18.66
C GLY A 109 -2.89 24.02 19.08
N ASN A 110 -3.78 23.22 18.47
CA ASN A 110 -5.11 23.01 19.04
C ASN A 110 -5.00 22.08 20.26
N HIS A 111 -5.46 22.54 21.43
CA HIS A 111 -5.41 21.79 22.68
C HIS A 111 -6.44 20.65 22.75
N ASP A 112 -7.45 20.68 21.90
CA ASP A 112 -8.52 19.67 21.84
C ASP A 112 -8.22 18.56 20.82
N VAL A 113 -7.09 18.63 20.11
CA VAL A 113 -6.71 17.69 19.05
C VAL A 113 -5.26 17.24 19.24
N ASN A 114 -5.03 15.93 19.20
CA ASN A 114 -3.71 15.33 19.12
C ASN A 114 -3.40 14.92 17.68
N ILE A 115 -2.19 15.21 17.23
CA ILE A 115 -1.67 14.72 15.95
C ILE A 115 -0.78 13.52 16.22
N VAL A 116 -1.03 12.44 15.49
CA VAL A 116 -0.22 11.24 15.52
C VAL A 116 0.44 11.07 14.16
N THR A 117 1.77 11.01 14.18
CA THR A 117 2.60 10.74 13.00
C THR A 117 3.25 9.38 13.18
N TYR A 118 3.17 8.55 12.15
CA TYR A 118 3.81 7.23 12.15
C TYR A 118 4.25 6.84 10.75
N ALA A 119 5.26 5.97 10.68
CA ALA A 119 5.66 5.36 9.42
C ALA A 119 4.54 4.40 8.97
N ASN A 120 3.99 4.64 7.78
CA ASN A 120 3.04 3.73 7.15
C ASN A 120 3.82 2.57 6.53
N ASP A 121 3.41 1.32 6.71
CA ASP A 121 4.07 0.17 6.06
C ASP A 121 3.85 0.12 4.53
N ARG A 122 3.03 1.03 4.00
CA ARG A 122 2.71 1.16 2.58
C ARG A 122 3.90 1.64 1.75
N VAL A 123 4.26 0.85 0.73
CA VAL A 123 5.24 1.22 -0.29
C VAL A 123 4.52 1.57 -1.58
N TYR A 124 4.87 2.71 -2.17
CA TYR A 124 4.41 3.14 -3.50
C TYR A 124 5.42 2.77 -4.57
N TYR A 125 4.93 2.34 -5.72
CA TYR A 125 5.75 1.91 -6.84
C TYR A 125 5.03 2.09 -8.18
N VAL A 126 5.80 2.12 -9.26
CA VAL A 126 5.29 1.85 -10.61
C VAL A 126 5.71 0.43 -10.96
N ALA A 127 4.75 -0.46 -11.20
CA ALA A 127 5.03 -1.82 -11.60
C ALA A 127 5.28 -1.92 -13.09
N PHE A 128 6.23 -2.77 -13.45
CA PHE A 128 6.38 -3.30 -14.79
C PHE A 128 5.57 -4.58 -14.90
N LYS A 129 4.83 -4.72 -16.00
CA LYS A 129 4.04 -5.91 -16.28
C LYS A 129 4.67 -6.68 -17.44
N ASN A 130 5.64 -7.58 -17.21
CA ASN A 130 6.29 -8.34 -18.30
C ASN A 130 5.44 -9.51 -18.83
N ILE A 131 4.23 -9.68 -18.32
CA ILE A 131 3.22 -10.60 -18.83
C ILE A 131 2.12 -9.84 -19.60
N ASP A 132 1.29 -10.55 -20.35
CA ASP A 132 0.20 -10.00 -21.18
C ASP A 132 0.61 -8.74 -21.99
N SER A 133 0.16 -7.56 -21.55
CA SER A 133 0.30 -6.27 -22.24
C SER A 133 1.74 -5.76 -22.31
N GLY A 134 2.66 -6.30 -21.52
CA GLY A 134 4.08 -5.93 -21.61
C GLY A 134 4.97 -6.96 -22.28
N GLU A 135 4.45 -8.12 -22.71
CA GLU A 135 5.22 -9.04 -23.55
C GLU A 135 5.67 -8.34 -24.84
N GLY A 136 6.96 -8.44 -25.17
CA GLY A 136 7.56 -7.81 -26.35
C GLY A 136 7.69 -6.28 -26.26
N THR A 137 7.56 -5.69 -25.07
CA THR A 137 7.75 -4.25 -24.86
C THR A 137 9.13 -3.95 -24.26
N PRO A 138 9.61 -2.69 -24.33
CA PRO A 138 10.93 -2.33 -23.82
C PRO A 138 11.16 -2.61 -22.33
N ILE A 139 10.09 -2.74 -21.53
CA ILE A 139 10.21 -3.02 -20.09
C ILE A 139 10.73 -4.45 -19.79
N GLU A 140 10.81 -5.34 -20.79
CA GLU A 140 11.46 -6.65 -20.61
C GLU A 140 12.98 -6.53 -20.43
N ASP A 141 13.59 -5.44 -20.92
CA ASP A 141 15.04 -5.19 -20.77
C ASP A 141 15.34 -4.60 -19.38
N PRO A 142 16.20 -5.24 -18.56
CA PRO A 142 16.58 -4.71 -17.25
C PRO A 142 17.24 -3.32 -17.33
N LEU A 143 17.98 -3.00 -18.40
CA LEU A 143 18.60 -1.68 -18.55
C LEU A 143 17.55 -0.57 -18.70
N VAL A 144 16.44 -0.85 -19.38
CA VAL A 144 15.30 0.08 -19.47
C VAL A 144 14.68 0.31 -18.09
N ARG A 145 14.48 -0.76 -17.30
CA ARG A 145 13.90 -0.66 -15.96
C ARG A 145 14.82 0.06 -14.96
N GLN A 146 16.14 -0.16 -15.06
CA GLN A 146 17.14 0.61 -14.32
C GLN A 146 17.14 2.08 -14.73
N ALA A 147 17.12 2.38 -16.04
CA ALA A 147 17.05 3.74 -16.55
C ALA A 147 15.86 4.51 -15.96
N PHE A 148 14.71 3.87 -15.84
CA PHE A 148 13.52 4.51 -15.28
C PHE A 148 13.67 4.82 -13.79
N ASN A 149 14.37 3.99 -13.02
CA ASN A 149 14.66 4.27 -11.61
C ASN A 149 15.62 5.46 -11.43
N TYR A 150 16.58 5.65 -12.35
CA TYR A 150 17.46 6.83 -12.38
C TYR A 150 16.74 8.10 -12.86
N ALA A 151 15.76 7.96 -13.76
CA ALA A 151 15.08 9.11 -14.37
C ALA A 151 14.01 9.75 -13.50
N VAL A 152 13.39 9.03 -12.55
CA VAL A 152 12.30 9.58 -11.73
C VAL A 152 12.84 10.36 -10.53
N ASN A 153 12.50 11.66 -10.45
CA ASN A 153 12.93 12.55 -9.38
C ASN A 153 12.07 12.35 -8.12
N ARG A 154 12.40 11.32 -7.34
CA ARG A 154 11.67 10.93 -6.13
C ARG A 154 11.74 11.98 -5.03
N GLU A 155 12.89 12.59 -4.80
CA GLU A 155 13.02 13.70 -3.84
C GLU A 155 12.11 14.88 -4.21
N GLY A 156 12.06 15.22 -5.50
CA GLY A 156 11.17 16.26 -6.03
C GLY A 156 9.69 15.93 -5.80
N ILE A 157 9.28 14.68 -6.05
CA ILE A 157 7.91 14.20 -5.78
C ILE A 157 7.60 14.28 -4.28
N ILE A 158 8.48 13.78 -3.42
CA ILE A 158 8.32 13.80 -1.96
C ILE A 158 8.22 15.23 -1.43
N SER A 159 9.10 16.12 -1.89
CA SER A 159 9.08 17.52 -1.47
C SER A 159 7.83 18.25 -1.93
N ALA A 160 7.41 18.06 -3.19
CA ALA A 160 6.32 18.83 -3.78
C ALA A 160 4.94 18.33 -3.36
N LEU A 161 4.77 17.01 -3.22
CA LEU A 161 3.46 16.38 -3.00
C LEU A 161 3.27 15.89 -1.56
N PHE A 162 4.35 15.65 -0.81
CA PHE A 162 4.27 15.12 0.56
C PHE A 162 4.92 16.04 1.60
N GLY A 163 5.38 17.23 1.21
CA GLY A 163 6.00 18.19 2.14
C GLY A 163 7.25 17.65 2.83
N GLY A 164 7.97 16.73 2.19
CA GLY A 164 9.12 16.02 2.80
C GLY A 164 8.73 14.86 3.71
N GLN A 165 7.43 14.56 3.88
CA GLN A 165 6.93 13.53 4.78
C GLN A 165 6.78 12.17 4.08
N ALA A 166 7.86 11.72 3.44
CA ALA A 166 8.00 10.36 2.94
C ALA A 166 9.48 9.99 2.87
N ALA A 167 9.78 8.69 2.93
CA ALA A 167 11.12 8.15 2.74
C ALA A 167 11.24 7.50 1.36
N MET A 168 12.36 7.72 0.68
CA MET A 168 12.70 6.91 -0.50
C MET A 168 12.96 5.47 -0.07
N VAL A 169 12.61 4.52 -0.94
CA VAL A 169 12.77 3.08 -0.67
C VAL A 169 13.61 2.42 -1.77
N THR A 170 14.25 1.31 -1.42
CA THR A 170 14.98 0.44 -2.34
C THR A 170 14.15 -0.71 -2.88
N GLY A 171 12.95 -0.93 -2.33
CA GLY A 171 12.11 -2.07 -2.66
C GLY A 171 10.95 -2.30 -1.70
N PHE A 172 10.41 -3.51 -1.73
CA PHE A 172 9.33 -3.94 -0.85
C PHE A 172 9.78 -4.36 0.55
N VAL A 173 11.08 -4.61 0.74
CA VAL A 173 11.63 -4.80 2.07
C VAL A 173 12.06 -3.43 2.58
N VAL A 174 11.38 -2.95 3.63
CA VAL A 174 11.58 -1.59 4.18
C VAL A 174 12.12 -1.67 5.61
N PRO A 175 12.66 -0.57 6.17
CA PRO A 175 13.12 -0.55 7.56
C PRO A 175 12.10 -1.14 8.53
N GLY A 176 12.54 -2.07 9.38
CA GLY A 176 11.71 -2.80 10.32
C GLY A 176 11.22 -4.18 9.84
N ASN A 177 11.34 -4.48 8.55
CA ASN A 177 11.11 -5.83 8.03
C ASN A 177 12.29 -6.77 8.30
N LEU A 178 12.02 -8.07 8.45
CA LEU A 178 13.05 -9.09 8.49
C LEU A 178 13.93 -9.02 7.23
N GLY A 179 15.25 -9.06 7.44
CA GLY A 179 16.22 -9.11 6.34
C GLY A 179 16.34 -7.82 5.54
N TYR A 180 15.81 -6.69 6.01
CA TYR A 180 16.09 -5.38 5.42
C TYR A 180 17.60 -5.17 5.24
N ASP A 181 18.00 -4.80 4.02
CA ASP A 181 19.39 -4.51 3.67
C ASP A 181 19.62 -3.01 3.73
N ASP A 182 20.30 -2.55 4.79
CA ASP A 182 20.65 -1.15 5.00
C ASP A 182 21.90 -0.72 4.23
N THR A 183 22.50 -1.62 3.44
CA THR A 183 23.64 -1.32 2.57
C THR A 183 23.23 -0.95 1.15
N LEU A 184 21.99 -1.26 0.76
CA LEU A 184 21.40 -0.80 -0.49
C LEU A 184 20.87 0.63 -0.31
N GLU A 185 21.35 1.53 -1.14
CA GLU A 185 20.87 2.90 -1.19
C GLU A 185 19.78 3.02 -2.27
N PRO A 186 18.75 3.86 -2.08
CA PRO A 186 17.83 4.18 -3.16
C PRO A 186 18.60 4.69 -4.38
N TYR A 187 18.17 4.27 -5.58
CA TYR A 187 18.66 4.82 -6.84
C TYR A 187 18.75 6.37 -6.75
N PRO A 188 19.81 7.03 -7.21
CA PRO A 188 19.84 8.49 -7.27
C PRO A 188 18.99 9.00 -8.46
N TYR A 189 18.60 10.28 -8.42
CA TYR A 189 18.06 10.95 -9.60
C TYR A 189 19.20 11.37 -10.52
N ASP A 190 19.33 10.69 -11.67
CA ASP A 190 20.38 10.89 -12.67
C ASP A 190 19.83 10.64 -14.09
N PRO A 191 19.22 11.66 -14.73
CA PRO A 191 18.72 11.55 -16.10
C PRO A 191 19.80 11.24 -17.15
N ASP A 192 21.06 11.63 -16.90
CA ASP A 192 22.16 11.38 -17.83
C ASP A 192 22.51 9.88 -17.85
N MET A 193 22.61 9.26 -16.66
CA MET A 193 22.76 7.80 -16.51
C MET A 193 21.58 7.05 -17.14
N ALA A 194 20.35 7.54 -16.93
CA ALA A 194 19.17 6.94 -17.53
C ALA A 194 19.23 6.93 -19.07
N LEU A 195 19.68 8.03 -19.69
CA LEU A 195 19.84 8.12 -21.14
C LEU A 195 20.95 7.20 -21.67
N GLU A 196 22.05 7.06 -20.92
CA GLU A 196 23.14 6.12 -21.25
C GLU A 196 22.61 4.67 -21.28
N LEU A 197 21.88 4.27 -20.23
CA LEU A 197 21.28 2.93 -20.13
C LEU A 197 20.24 2.68 -21.25
N LEU A 198 19.39 3.65 -21.57
CA LEU A 198 18.46 3.52 -22.70
C LEU A 198 19.18 3.38 -24.05
N THR A 199 20.29 4.09 -24.22
CA THR A 199 21.11 3.99 -25.44
C THR A 199 21.75 2.62 -25.55
N GLU A 200 22.30 2.08 -24.46
CA GLU A 200 22.88 0.73 -24.40
C GLU A 200 21.83 -0.35 -24.69
N ALA A 201 20.61 -0.18 -24.18
CA ALA A 201 19.45 -1.03 -24.45
C ALA A 201 18.92 -0.91 -25.90
N GLY A 202 19.46 0.00 -26.71
CA GLY A 202 19.07 0.19 -28.12
C GLY A 202 17.88 1.14 -28.34
N TYR A 203 17.52 1.93 -27.33
CA TYR A 203 16.40 2.88 -27.34
C TYR A 203 16.85 4.36 -27.33
N ALA A 204 17.95 4.68 -28.02
CA ALA A 204 18.49 6.04 -28.08
C ALA A 204 17.51 7.10 -28.64
N ASP A 205 16.60 6.68 -29.53
CA ASP A 205 15.55 7.54 -30.11
C ASP A 205 14.26 7.56 -29.26
N GLY A 206 14.23 6.87 -28.12
CA GLY A 206 13.07 6.75 -27.26
C GLY A 206 12.00 5.80 -27.80
N PHE A 207 10.86 5.76 -27.09
CA PHE A 207 9.67 4.97 -27.45
C PHE A 207 8.45 5.46 -26.69
N SER A 208 7.27 5.00 -27.10
CA SER A 208 6.01 5.26 -26.38
C SER A 208 5.59 4.04 -25.56
N ILE A 209 5.00 4.28 -24.39
CA ILE A 209 4.46 3.23 -23.50
C ILE A 209 3.25 3.79 -22.72
N SER A 210 2.34 2.95 -22.21
CA SER A 210 1.24 3.43 -21.36
C SER A 210 1.42 3.04 -19.90
N MET A 211 0.88 3.88 -19.01
CA MET A 211 0.93 3.72 -17.56
C MET A 211 -0.46 3.89 -16.94
N GLY A 212 -0.99 2.84 -16.31
CA GLY A 212 -2.23 2.93 -15.53
C GLY A 212 -2.08 3.76 -14.27
N CYS A 213 -3.09 4.58 -13.93
CA CYS A 213 -3.11 5.39 -12.71
C CYS A 213 -4.46 5.29 -11.97
N PRO A 214 -4.50 4.84 -10.69
CA PRO A 214 -5.74 4.66 -9.94
C PRO A 214 -6.18 5.95 -9.21
N THR A 215 -7.05 6.72 -9.84
CA THR A 215 -7.38 8.13 -9.52
C THR A 215 -7.91 8.46 -8.12
N ASP A 216 -8.49 7.50 -7.42
CA ASP A 216 -9.18 7.68 -6.14
C ASP A 216 -8.67 6.73 -5.03
N ALA A 217 -7.57 6.03 -5.29
CA ALA A 217 -7.04 5.03 -4.37
C ALA A 217 -6.12 5.63 -3.30
N TYR A 218 -5.31 6.62 -3.68
CA TYR A 218 -4.16 7.08 -2.91
C TYR A 218 -4.04 8.60 -2.88
N LEU A 219 -3.37 9.10 -1.83
CA LEU A 219 -3.09 10.53 -1.67
C LEU A 219 -2.20 11.04 -2.82
N ASN A 220 -2.62 12.14 -3.47
CA ASN A 220 -1.89 12.85 -4.54
C ASN A 220 -1.49 11.99 -5.74
N ILE A 221 -2.19 10.88 -5.97
CA ILE A 221 -1.76 9.87 -6.93
C ILE A 221 -1.75 10.35 -8.38
N ASN A 222 -2.67 11.23 -8.75
CA ASN A 222 -2.73 11.77 -10.10
C ASN A 222 -1.49 12.60 -10.40
N GLU A 223 -1.10 13.45 -9.46
CA GLU A 223 0.09 14.29 -9.54
C GLU A 223 1.38 13.45 -9.53
N VAL A 224 1.40 12.34 -8.81
CA VAL A 224 2.51 11.37 -8.83
C VAL A 224 2.65 10.73 -10.21
N CYS A 225 1.56 10.21 -10.79
CA CYS A 225 1.56 9.63 -12.14
C CYS A 225 2.04 10.64 -13.20
N LEU A 226 1.57 11.89 -13.11
CA LEU A 226 1.99 12.96 -14.03
C LEU A 226 3.46 13.37 -13.82
N SER A 227 3.97 13.29 -12.58
CA SER A 227 5.39 13.57 -12.30
C SER A 227 6.30 12.48 -12.89
N VAL A 228 5.92 11.20 -12.76
CA VAL A 228 6.63 10.08 -13.39
C VAL A 228 6.61 10.22 -14.91
N GLN A 229 5.44 10.51 -15.51
CA GLN A 229 5.31 10.76 -16.96
C GLN A 229 6.26 11.89 -17.41
N ARG A 230 6.24 13.03 -16.71
CA ARG A 230 7.10 14.17 -17.03
C ARG A 230 8.57 13.80 -16.96
N ASP A 231 8.98 13.08 -15.92
CA ASP A 231 10.38 12.73 -15.70
C ASP A 231 10.89 11.74 -16.76
N LEU A 232 10.09 10.72 -17.11
CA LEU A 232 10.41 9.80 -18.20
C LEU A 232 10.44 10.47 -19.58
N SER A 233 9.62 11.51 -19.80
CA SER A 233 9.67 12.27 -21.06
C SER A 233 11.01 12.99 -21.29
N GLN A 234 11.75 13.30 -20.23
CA GLN A 234 13.05 13.98 -20.33
C GLN A 234 14.15 13.07 -20.91
N ILE A 235 13.96 11.75 -20.82
CA ILE A 235 14.86 10.75 -21.40
C ILE A 235 14.32 10.15 -22.71
N GLY A 236 13.30 10.80 -23.32
CA GLY A 236 12.74 10.38 -24.61
C GLY A 236 11.64 9.32 -24.54
N VAL A 237 11.13 8.98 -23.35
CA VAL A 237 10.04 8.01 -23.19
C VAL A 237 8.70 8.73 -23.13
N ASP A 238 7.86 8.52 -24.14
CA ASP A 238 6.53 9.12 -24.24
C ASP A 238 5.49 8.24 -23.53
N VAL A 239 5.21 8.57 -22.26
CA VAL A 239 4.28 7.81 -21.43
C VAL A 239 2.84 8.33 -21.60
N THR A 240 1.90 7.49 -22.03
CA THR A 240 0.46 7.78 -21.99
C THR A 240 -0.14 7.35 -20.66
N VAL A 241 -0.59 8.30 -19.84
CA VAL A 241 -1.22 7.99 -18.53
C VAL A 241 -2.70 7.65 -18.70
N GLU A 242 -3.09 6.48 -18.23
CA GLU A 242 -4.45 5.95 -18.29
C GLU A 242 -5.10 6.03 -16.90
N PHE A 243 -5.85 7.10 -16.66
CA PHE A 243 -6.57 7.30 -15.42
C PHE A 243 -7.81 6.40 -15.32
N LYS A 244 -7.90 5.63 -14.22
CA LYS A 244 -9.05 4.77 -13.91
C LYS A 244 -9.47 4.91 -12.46
N THR A 245 -10.74 4.68 -12.17
CA THR A 245 -11.23 4.53 -10.79
C THR A 245 -10.71 3.22 -10.21
N SER A 246 -10.51 3.16 -8.91
CA SER A 246 -10.05 1.99 -8.16
C SER A 246 -10.80 0.71 -8.55
N ASN A 247 -12.13 0.76 -8.55
CA ASN A 247 -12.96 -0.40 -8.91
C ASN A 247 -12.69 -0.95 -10.30
N SER A 248 -12.34 -0.09 -11.27
CA SER A 248 -12.01 -0.51 -12.64
C SER A 248 -10.53 -0.88 -12.81
N PHE A 249 -9.67 -0.41 -11.92
CA PHE A 249 -8.23 -0.64 -12.00
C PHE A 249 -7.87 -2.07 -11.54
N TRP A 250 -8.49 -2.53 -10.45
CA TRP A 250 -8.26 -3.86 -9.86
C TRP A 250 -9.38 -4.88 -10.19
N SER A 251 -10.23 -4.62 -11.20
CA SER A 251 -11.38 -5.49 -11.52
C SER A 251 -10.99 -6.83 -12.16
N GLU A 252 -9.79 -6.93 -12.72
CA GLU A 252 -9.33 -8.07 -13.49
C GLU A 252 -7.99 -8.57 -12.93
N PRO A 253 -7.76 -9.90 -12.96
CA PRO A 253 -6.47 -10.45 -12.55
C PRO A 253 -5.34 -9.87 -13.41
N HIS A 254 -4.14 -9.84 -12.85
CA HIS A 254 -2.92 -9.32 -13.48
C HIS A 254 -3.08 -7.89 -14.01
N TYR A 255 -4.02 -7.13 -13.44
CA TYR A 255 -4.35 -5.79 -13.90
C TYR A 255 -4.75 -5.74 -15.39
N GLY A 256 -5.55 -6.71 -15.86
CA GLY A 256 -5.98 -6.80 -17.27
C GLY A 256 -6.62 -5.53 -17.86
N ALA A 257 -7.06 -4.61 -16.99
CA ALA A 257 -7.64 -3.34 -17.37
C ALA A 257 -6.62 -2.22 -17.70
N VAL A 258 -5.31 -2.38 -17.46
CA VAL A 258 -4.28 -1.34 -17.68
C VAL A 258 -3.10 -1.85 -18.51
N GLY A 259 -2.28 -0.92 -18.98
CA GLY A 259 -1.13 -1.17 -19.84
C GLY A 259 0.11 -1.81 -19.16
N PRO A 260 1.25 -1.84 -19.88
CA PRO A 260 2.49 -2.51 -19.45
C PRO A 260 3.16 -1.88 -18.22
N MET A 261 2.79 -0.66 -17.85
CA MET A 261 3.16 -0.04 -16.58
C MET A 261 1.90 0.35 -15.81
N PHE A 262 1.98 0.34 -14.48
CA PHE A 262 0.90 0.88 -13.66
C PHE A 262 1.38 1.31 -12.28
N VAL A 263 0.78 2.34 -11.71
CA VAL A 263 1.09 2.79 -10.35
C VAL A 263 0.25 2.02 -9.35
N ASP A 264 0.89 1.47 -8.32
CA ASP A 264 0.20 0.82 -7.22
C ASP A 264 0.92 1.07 -5.88
N SER A 265 0.34 0.59 -4.79
CA SER A 265 0.97 0.57 -3.49
C SER A 265 0.52 -0.64 -2.67
N TRP A 266 1.41 -1.13 -1.81
CA TRP A 266 1.09 -2.27 -0.95
C TRP A 266 1.58 -2.04 0.47
N SER A 267 0.72 -2.32 1.45
CA SER A 267 1.02 -2.25 2.89
C SER A 267 0.95 -3.64 3.55
N THR A 268 1.85 -3.91 4.49
CA THR A 268 1.86 -5.15 5.28
C THR A 268 2.45 -4.91 6.67
N ASP A 269 1.79 -5.39 7.71
CA ASP A 269 2.21 -5.33 9.13
C ASP A 269 2.65 -6.69 9.68
N LEU A 270 3.11 -7.60 8.82
CA LEU A 270 3.63 -8.91 9.26
C LEU A 270 5.04 -8.83 9.86
N GLY A 271 5.70 -7.66 9.79
CA GLY A 271 7.14 -7.53 10.09
C GLY A 271 8.04 -8.23 9.06
N GLU A 272 7.48 -8.72 7.97
CA GLU A 272 8.14 -9.41 6.86
C GLU A 272 7.49 -8.97 5.53
N ALA A 273 8.25 -8.94 4.44
CA ALA A 273 7.77 -8.44 3.15
C ALA A 273 7.11 -9.50 2.27
N ILE A 274 7.10 -10.78 2.68
CA ILE A 274 6.66 -11.92 1.86
C ILE A 274 5.30 -11.72 1.20
N ASN A 275 4.27 -11.24 1.92
CA ASN A 275 2.95 -11.03 1.34
C ASN A 275 2.94 -10.02 0.18
N ARG A 276 3.81 -8.99 0.23
CA ARG A 276 3.95 -8.02 -0.87
C ARG A 276 4.65 -8.64 -2.07
N LEU A 277 5.73 -9.38 -1.79
CA LEU A 277 6.51 -10.06 -2.82
C LEU A 277 5.65 -11.11 -3.53
N GLU A 278 5.01 -12.01 -2.78
CA GLU A 278 4.09 -13.01 -3.32
C GLU A 278 2.96 -12.36 -4.11
N GLY A 279 2.29 -11.38 -3.52
CA GLY A 279 1.12 -10.76 -4.12
C GLY A 279 1.38 -10.10 -5.48
N ALA A 280 2.54 -9.46 -5.65
CA ALA A 280 2.86 -8.69 -6.84
C ALA A 280 3.76 -9.42 -7.86
N LEU A 281 4.59 -10.37 -7.42
CA LEU A 281 5.67 -10.97 -8.24
C LEU A 281 5.51 -12.47 -8.50
N ILE A 282 4.42 -13.09 -8.04
CA ILE A 282 4.08 -14.47 -8.40
C ILE A 282 2.97 -14.45 -9.44
N PRO A 283 3.22 -14.90 -10.68
CA PRO A 283 2.29 -14.74 -11.80
C PRO A 283 0.98 -15.53 -11.63
N GLU A 284 0.91 -16.52 -10.74
CA GLU A 284 -0.33 -17.23 -10.42
C GLU A 284 -1.26 -16.44 -9.49
N ASN A 285 -0.76 -15.40 -8.81
CA ASN A 285 -1.56 -14.58 -7.90
C ASN A 285 -2.37 -13.54 -8.66
N PHE A 286 -3.52 -13.16 -8.10
CA PHE A 286 -4.44 -12.22 -8.74
C PHE A 286 -3.80 -10.86 -9.10
N TYR A 287 -2.85 -10.39 -8.29
CA TYR A 287 -2.10 -9.15 -8.54
C TYR A 287 -0.66 -9.41 -9.05
N GLY A 288 -0.33 -10.65 -9.41
CA GLY A 288 0.95 -11.00 -10.01
C GLY A 288 1.07 -10.35 -11.38
N ALA A 289 2.00 -9.43 -11.56
CA ALA A 289 2.22 -8.74 -12.84
C ALA A 289 3.59 -9.08 -13.46
N TRP A 290 4.40 -9.86 -12.75
CA TRP A 290 5.77 -10.16 -13.12
C TRP A 290 6.00 -11.67 -13.13
N ASP A 291 6.78 -12.14 -14.10
CA ASP A 291 7.26 -13.51 -14.20
C ASP A 291 8.79 -13.52 -14.34
N ASP A 292 9.47 -14.05 -13.32
CA ASP A 292 10.92 -14.22 -13.25
C ASP A 292 11.27 -15.41 -12.36
N GLU A 293 11.89 -16.42 -12.95
CA GLU A 293 12.20 -17.69 -12.27
C GLU A 293 13.07 -17.50 -11.02
N THR A 294 13.99 -16.52 -11.02
CA THR A 294 14.89 -16.27 -9.89
C THR A 294 14.12 -15.65 -8.72
N ILE A 295 13.25 -14.67 -9.03
CA ILE A 295 12.39 -14.05 -8.02
C ILE A 295 11.42 -15.08 -7.45
N ILE A 296 10.79 -15.90 -8.29
CA ILE A 296 9.85 -16.96 -7.87
C ILE A 296 10.54 -17.96 -6.95
N ASP A 297 11.75 -18.43 -7.31
CA ASP A 297 12.51 -19.37 -6.49
C ASP A 297 12.90 -18.77 -5.14
N LEU A 298 13.42 -17.53 -5.11
CA LEU A 298 13.78 -16.85 -3.87
C LEU A 298 12.56 -16.61 -2.97
N ILE A 299 11.42 -16.21 -3.53
CA ILE A 299 10.15 -16.08 -2.77
C ILE A 299 9.74 -17.44 -2.18
N GLY A 300 9.81 -18.52 -2.95
CA GLY A 300 9.50 -19.87 -2.48
C GLY A 300 10.44 -20.35 -1.36
N GLN A 301 11.72 -20.06 -1.45
CA GLN A 301 12.70 -20.34 -0.39
C GLN A 301 12.40 -19.53 0.88
N ILE A 302 12.11 -18.23 0.75
CA ILE A 302 11.71 -17.37 1.88
C ILE A 302 10.45 -17.94 2.55
N GLY A 303 9.45 -18.30 1.76
CA GLY A 303 8.16 -18.84 2.23
C GLY A 303 8.23 -20.23 2.86
N SER A 304 9.35 -20.95 2.76
CA SER A 304 9.52 -22.30 3.34
C SER A 304 10.62 -22.40 4.40
N THR A 305 11.49 -21.39 4.51
CA THR A 305 12.63 -21.39 5.44
C THR A 305 12.21 -21.00 6.85
N VAL A 306 12.20 -21.97 7.79
CA VAL A 306 11.82 -21.73 9.20
C VAL A 306 12.88 -20.96 9.98
N ASP A 307 14.16 -21.23 9.73
CA ASP A 307 15.25 -20.53 10.40
C ASP A 307 15.24 -19.03 10.06
N ARG A 308 15.12 -18.19 11.09
CA ARG A 308 14.87 -16.76 10.91
C ARG A 308 16.08 -16.03 10.33
N ASP A 309 17.30 -16.43 10.67
CA ASP A 309 18.51 -15.77 10.21
C ASP A 309 18.80 -16.18 8.75
N ALA A 310 18.66 -17.47 8.43
CA ALA A 310 18.73 -17.94 7.04
C ALA A 310 17.66 -17.27 6.15
N ARG A 311 16.43 -17.11 6.65
CA ARG A 311 15.39 -16.39 5.92
C ARG A 311 15.71 -14.90 5.75
N ALA A 312 16.32 -14.26 6.75
CA ALA A 312 16.79 -12.88 6.63
C ALA A 312 17.86 -12.73 5.53
N ASP A 313 18.75 -13.71 5.36
CA ASP A 313 19.74 -13.69 4.29
C ASP A 313 19.10 -13.83 2.91
N LEU A 314 18.09 -14.70 2.75
CA LEU A 314 17.32 -14.81 1.50
C LEU A 314 16.60 -13.50 1.15
N TYR A 315 16.06 -12.77 2.14
CA TYR A 315 15.51 -11.44 1.90
C TYR A 315 16.56 -10.43 1.38
N ARG A 316 17.81 -10.49 1.86
CA ARG A 316 18.89 -9.62 1.33
C ARG A 316 19.29 -10.01 -0.09
N GLU A 317 19.30 -11.30 -0.37
CA GLU A 317 19.59 -11.82 -1.71
C GLU A 317 18.56 -11.36 -2.74
N ILE A 318 17.27 -11.50 -2.45
CA ILE A 318 16.20 -11.01 -3.35
C ILE A 318 16.22 -9.49 -3.50
N GLN A 319 16.52 -8.73 -2.43
CA GLN A 319 16.68 -7.27 -2.54
C GLN A 319 17.81 -6.90 -3.49
N THR A 320 18.97 -7.56 -3.40
CA THR A 320 20.11 -7.32 -4.30
C THR A 320 19.75 -7.67 -5.74
N TYR A 321 19.14 -8.84 -5.96
CA TYR A 321 18.73 -9.28 -7.29
C TYR A 321 17.72 -8.32 -7.93
N MET A 322 16.69 -7.94 -7.18
CA MET A 322 15.68 -6.98 -7.65
C MET A 322 16.27 -5.58 -7.83
N TYR A 323 17.26 -5.18 -7.03
CA TYR A 323 17.95 -3.93 -7.28
C TYR A 323 18.62 -3.95 -8.66
N GLU A 324 19.29 -5.04 -9.05
CA GLU A 324 19.91 -5.18 -10.38
C GLU A 324 18.89 -5.47 -11.50
N ASN A 325 17.75 -6.09 -11.19
CA ASN A 325 16.72 -6.48 -12.16
C ASN A 325 15.35 -5.94 -11.73
N PRO A 326 15.17 -4.61 -11.66
CA PRO A 326 14.03 -4.02 -10.95
C PRO A 326 12.71 -4.34 -11.62
N PRO A 327 11.77 -5.04 -10.95
CA PRO A 327 10.40 -5.22 -11.45
C PRO A 327 9.52 -3.99 -11.18
N PHE A 328 10.08 -2.95 -10.57
CA PHE A 328 9.40 -1.72 -10.21
C PHE A 328 10.27 -0.47 -10.48
N ILE A 329 9.62 0.67 -10.67
CA ILE A 329 10.18 1.97 -10.28
C ILE A 329 9.87 2.15 -8.78
N TYR A 330 10.89 2.13 -7.94
CA TYR A 330 10.74 2.23 -6.49
C TYR A 330 10.49 3.68 -6.08
N LEU A 331 9.28 4.04 -5.65
CA LEU A 331 8.95 5.43 -5.33
C LEU A 331 9.31 5.78 -3.88
N TYR A 332 8.39 5.57 -2.94
CA TYR A 332 8.53 6.03 -1.56
C TYR A 332 7.58 5.33 -0.59
N GLN A 333 7.86 5.49 0.69
CA GLN A 333 7.01 5.13 1.82
C GLN A 333 6.57 6.43 2.52
N PRO A 334 5.29 6.83 2.47
CA PRO A 334 4.84 8.05 3.11
C PRO A 334 4.78 7.89 4.63
N PHE A 335 4.99 9.00 5.35
CA PHE A 335 4.52 9.10 6.73
C PHE A 335 3.01 9.36 6.72
N ALA A 336 2.30 8.67 7.60
CA ALA A 336 0.87 8.89 7.78
C ALA A 336 0.63 9.87 8.94
N PHE A 337 -0.39 10.69 8.76
CA PHE A 337 -0.88 11.61 9.76
C PHE A 337 -2.33 11.27 10.08
N GLU A 338 -2.60 11.14 11.38
CA GLU A 338 -3.96 11.04 11.91
C GLU A 338 -4.15 12.09 13.00
N ALA A 339 -5.39 12.56 13.14
CA ALA A 339 -5.79 13.42 14.24
C ALA A 339 -6.78 12.69 15.13
N THR A 340 -6.60 12.80 16.45
CA THR A 340 -7.58 12.34 17.43
C THR A 340 -8.03 13.48 18.32
N GLY A 341 -9.28 13.42 18.78
CA GLY A 341 -9.74 14.31 19.84
C GLY A 341 -8.92 14.08 21.11
N ALA A 342 -8.63 15.13 21.87
CA ALA A 342 -7.88 15.03 23.13
C ALA A 342 -8.58 14.13 24.17
N ASN A 343 -9.88 13.93 24.00
CA ASN A 343 -10.69 13.04 24.83
C ASN A 343 -10.61 11.55 24.43
N VAL A 344 -10.02 11.22 23.28
CA VAL A 344 -9.86 9.84 22.82
C VAL A 344 -8.72 9.18 23.58
N VAL A 345 -9.00 8.06 24.26
CA VAL A 345 -8.03 7.30 25.05
C VAL A 345 -7.94 5.86 24.54
N GLY A 346 -6.73 5.32 24.51
CA GLY A 346 -6.48 3.93 24.11
C GLY A 346 -6.42 3.71 22.60
N TYR A 347 -6.51 4.78 21.80
CA TYR A 347 -6.30 4.71 20.36
C TYR A 347 -4.81 4.78 20.02
N SER A 348 -4.37 3.88 19.15
CA SER A 348 -3.08 3.95 18.47
C SER A 348 -3.30 3.59 17.00
N PRO A 349 -2.76 4.38 16.06
CA PRO A 349 -2.74 3.97 14.67
C PRO A 349 -1.95 2.68 14.52
N ARG A 350 -2.32 1.90 13.50
CA ARG A 350 -1.52 0.76 13.03
C ARG A 350 -0.82 1.13 11.74
N SER A 351 0.39 0.64 11.55
CA SER A 351 1.21 0.90 10.36
C SER A 351 0.57 0.39 9.06
N ASN A 352 -0.32 -0.61 9.14
CA ASN A 352 -1.13 -1.08 8.02
C ASN A 352 -2.45 -0.30 7.78
N GLU A 353 -2.67 0.80 8.51
CA GLU A 353 -3.86 1.66 8.41
C GLU A 353 -5.16 0.99 8.88
N GLY A 354 -5.08 -0.14 9.58
CA GLY A 354 -6.20 -0.79 10.25
C GLY A 354 -6.54 -0.15 11.60
N TYR A 355 -7.80 -0.28 12.02
CA TYR A 355 -8.28 0.24 13.31
C TYR A 355 -8.44 -0.88 14.35
N ASP A 356 -7.86 -0.70 15.54
CA ASP A 356 -8.25 -1.46 16.74
C ASP A 356 -8.99 -0.56 17.70
N LEU A 357 -10.32 -0.64 17.67
CA LEU A 357 -11.21 0.23 18.45
C LEU A 357 -11.74 -0.44 19.73
N ARG A 358 -11.30 -1.67 20.02
CA ARG A 358 -11.87 -2.47 21.13
C ARG A 358 -11.72 -1.79 22.48
N ALA A 359 -10.49 -1.36 22.78
CA ALA A 359 -10.11 -0.72 24.03
C ALA A 359 -10.09 0.81 23.94
N VAL A 360 -10.65 1.39 22.87
CA VAL A 360 -10.76 2.84 22.72
C VAL A 360 -11.94 3.34 23.54
N SER A 361 -11.72 4.37 24.35
CA SER A 361 -12.76 5.04 25.15
C SER A 361 -12.72 6.56 24.93
N LEU A 362 -13.79 7.24 25.34
CA LEU A 362 -13.92 8.69 25.30
C LEU A 362 -14.01 9.22 26.73
N ASN A 363 -13.09 10.09 27.11
CA ASN A 363 -13.17 10.83 28.36
C ASN A 363 -14.15 12.01 28.23
N GLY A 364 -14.93 12.26 29.28
CA GLY A 364 -15.86 13.38 29.35
C GLY A 364 -15.23 14.65 29.91
#